data_AF-A0A8T7CAX6-F1
#
_entry.id   AF-A0A8T7CAX6-F1
#
_cell.length_a   1.000
_cell.length_b   1.000
_cell.length_c   1.000
_cell.angle_alpha   90.00
_cell.angle_beta   90.00
_cell.angle_gamma   90.00
#
_symmetry.space_group_name_H-M   'P 1'
#
loop_
_entity.id
_entity.type
_entity.pdbx_description
1 polymer ?
#
loop_
_entity_poly.entity_id
_entity_poly.type
_entity_poly.pdbx_seq_one_letter_code
_entity_poly.pdbx_strand_id
1 'polypeptide(L)' 'MPQVVARRATRNENAGRYQRHRIEQTLLYRIVEQYYPAFAGHLAEQGRELPAHMRREFED' A
#
# COMPACT_ATOMS: atom_id res chain seq x y z
N MET A 1 -24.52 -8.95 40.92
CA MET A 1 -24.77 -8.26 39.63
C MET A 1 -23.53 -7.45 39.26
N PRO A 2 -22.71 -7.88 38.28
CA PRO A 2 -21.49 -7.19 37.92
C PRO A 2 -21.83 -6.01 37.00
N GLN A 3 -21.43 -4.81 37.41
CA GLN A 3 -21.57 -3.62 36.59
C GLN A 3 -20.44 -3.64 35.58
N VAL A 4 -20.76 -3.91 34.32
CA VAL A 4 -19.83 -3.83 33.19
C VAL A 4 -19.43 -2.36 33.06
N VAL A 5 -18.32 -2.00 33.67
CA VAL A 5 -17.64 -0.74 33.42
C VAL A 5 -17.07 -0.81 32.00
N ALA A 6 -17.86 -0.33 31.05
CA ALA A 6 -17.36 -0.04 29.72
C ALA A 6 -16.18 0.94 29.89
N ARG A 7 -14.94 0.42 29.74
CA ARG A 7 -13.74 1.23 29.66
C ARG A 7 -13.94 2.17 28.48
N ARG A 8 -14.34 3.42 28.77
CA ARG A 8 -14.30 4.51 27.81
C ARG A 8 -12.86 4.60 27.33
N ALA A 9 -12.63 4.25 26.06
CA ALA A 9 -11.39 4.59 25.39
C ALA A 9 -11.27 6.11 25.49
N THR A 10 -10.35 6.57 26.34
CA THR A 10 -9.91 7.96 26.34
C THR A 10 -9.48 8.27 24.93
N ARG A 11 -10.29 9.08 24.21
CA ARG A 11 -9.90 9.62 22.91
C ARG A 11 -8.58 10.30 23.15
N ASN A 12 -7.51 9.72 22.64
CA ASN A 12 -6.20 10.36 22.71
C ASN A 12 -6.35 11.69 21.96
N GLU A 13 -6.38 12.81 22.70
CA GLU A 13 -6.44 14.17 22.16
C GLU A 13 -5.14 14.54 21.42
N ASN A 14 -4.17 13.61 21.40
CA ASN A 14 -3.00 13.53 20.55
C ASN A 14 -2.98 12.21 19.75
N ALA A 15 -4.12 11.78 19.19
CA ALA A 15 -4.11 10.87 18.05
C ALA A 15 -3.50 11.63 16.87
N GLY A 16 -2.16 11.76 16.92
CA GLY A 16 -1.34 12.40 15.92
C GLY A 16 -1.85 12.00 14.57
N ARG A 17 -2.26 13.01 13.80
CA ARG A 17 -2.74 12.90 12.42
C ARG A 17 -2.04 11.72 11.77
N TYR A 18 -2.77 10.69 11.35
CA TYR A 18 -2.18 9.54 10.67
C TYR A 18 -1.41 10.08 9.45
N GLN A 19 -0.11 10.28 9.60
CA GLN A 19 0.73 10.75 8.52
C GLN A 19 0.95 9.53 7.67
N ARG A 20 0.23 9.45 6.54
CA ARG A 20 0.55 8.49 5.50
C ARG A 20 2.03 8.68 5.19
N HIS A 21 2.88 7.76 5.66
CA HIS A 21 4.23 7.66 5.15
C HIS A 21 4.08 7.48 3.64
N ARG A 22 4.81 8.28 2.85
CA ARG A 22 4.88 8.04 1.42
C ARG A 22 5.71 6.78 1.22
N ILE A 23 5.05 5.62 1.26
CA ILE A 23 5.67 4.30 1.09
C ILE A 23 6.35 4.20 -0.29
N GLU A 24 5.94 5.07 -1.22
CA GLU A 24 6.52 5.33 -2.53
C GLU A 24 8.02 5.73 -2.48
N GLN A 25 8.52 6.24 -1.35
CA GLN A 25 9.95 6.58 -1.18
C GLN A 25 10.78 5.46 -0.54
N THR A 26 10.17 4.29 -0.29
CA THR A 26 10.92 3.15 0.25
C THR A 26 11.78 2.50 -0.82
N LEU A 27 12.85 1.84 -0.40
CA LEU A 27 13.73 1.07 -1.30
C LEU A 27 12.95 0.02 -2.10
N LEU A 28 11.90 -0.57 -1.52
CA LEU A 28 11.06 -1.56 -2.17
C LEU A 28 10.40 -1.00 -3.43
N TYR A 29 9.78 0.18 -3.34
CA TYR A 29 9.10 0.79 -4.49
C TYR A 29 10.08 1.13 -5.61
N ARG A 30 11.28 1.63 -5.28
CA ARG A 30 12.33 1.88 -6.29
C ARG A 30 12.77 0.62 -7.02
N ILE A 31 12.91 -0.50 -6.30
CA ILE A 31 13.24 -1.79 -6.90
C ILE A 31 12.10 -2.21 -7.84
N VAL A 32 10.85 -2.10 -7.38
CA VAL A 32 9.69 -2.45 -8.21
C VAL A 32 9.66 -1.61 -9.49
N GLU A 33 9.85 -0.29 -9.42
CA GLU A 33 9.94 0.59 -10.60
C GLU A 33 11.04 0.15 -11.56
N GLN A 34 12.24 -0.16 -11.06
CA GLN A 34 13.38 -0.57 -11.88
C GLN A 34 13.12 -1.87 -12.65
N TYR A 35 12.43 -2.83 -12.05
CA TYR A 35 12.20 -4.16 -12.64
C TYR A 35 10.82 -4.31 -13.30
N TYR A 36 9.93 -3.35 -13.15
CA TYR A 36 8.56 -3.39 -13.67
C TYR A 36 8.50 -3.67 -15.19
N PRO A 37 9.26 -2.99 -16.07
CA PRO A 37 9.18 -3.22 -17.51
C PRO A 37 9.59 -4.65 -17.91
N ALA A 38 10.62 -5.19 -17.27
CA ALA A 38 11.08 -6.55 -17.52
C ALA A 38 10.05 -7.59 -17.03
N PHE A 39 9.43 -7.33 -15.87
CA PHE A 39 8.38 -8.18 -15.34
C PHE A 39 7.12 -8.18 -16.21
N ALA A 40 6.69 -7.01 -16.70
CA ALA A 40 5.57 -6.88 -17.61
C ALA A 40 5.84 -7.62 -18.94
N GLY A 41 7.06 -7.51 -19.49
CA GLY A 41 7.48 -8.27 -20.67
C GLY A 41 7.40 -9.77 -20.45
N HIS A 42 7.89 -10.27 -19.32
CA HIS A 42 7.82 -11.69 -18.98
C HIS A 42 6.38 -12.21 -18.86
N LEU A 43 5.48 -11.42 -18.26
CA LEU A 43 4.06 -11.77 -18.20
C LEU A 43 3.42 -11.84 -19.59
N ALA A 44 3.74 -10.89 -20.47
CA ALA A 44 3.24 -10.86 -21.84
C ALA A 44 3.71 -12.08 -22.64
N GLU A 45 4.97 -12.52 -22.50
CA GLU A 45 5.48 -13.76 -23.09
C GLU A 45 4.71 -14.99 -22.62
N GLN A 46 4.19 -14.97 -21.39
CA GLN A 46 3.37 -16.03 -20.81
C GLN A 46 1.87 -15.91 -21.18
N GLY A 47 1.50 -14.92 -22.00
CA GLY A 47 0.11 -14.63 -22.33
C GLY A 47 -0.71 -14.14 -21.13
N ARG A 48 -0.05 -13.57 -20.11
CA ARG A 48 -0.68 -13.01 -18.92
C ARG A 48 -0.58 -11.49 -18.94
N GLU A 49 -1.58 -10.83 -18.38
CA GLU A 49 -1.60 -9.38 -18.26
C GLU A 49 -1.67 -8.93 -16.81
N LEU A 50 -1.04 -7.80 -16.52
CA LEU A 50 -1.18 -7.13 -15.23
C LEU A 50 -2.59 -6.55 -15.08
N PRO A 51 -3.16 -6.58 -13.85
CA PRO A 51 -4.39 -5.89 -13.55
C PRO A 51 -4.33 -4.42 -13.98
N ALA A 52 -5.43 -3.89 -14.51
CA ALA A 52 -5.48 -2.53 -15.06
C ALA A 52 -5.09 -1.45 -14.04
N HIS A 53 -5.39 -1.65 -12.75
CA HIS A 53 -5.00 -0.72 -11.70
C HIS A 53 -3.50 -0.71 -11.43
N MET A 54 -2.77 -1.81 -11.67
CA MET A 54 -1.32 -1.82 -11.53
C MET A 54 -0.66 -1.15 -12.73
N ARG A 55 -1.14 -1.41 -13.95
CA ARG A 55 -0.58 -0.78 -15.16
C ARG A 55 -0.62 0.75 -15.09
N ARG A 56 -1.78 1.29 -14.71
CA ARG A 56 -1.97 2.74 -14.58
C ARG A 56 -0.98 3.39 -13.61
N GLU A 57 -0.67 2.74 -12.48
CA GLU A 57 0.23 3.31 -11.46
C GLU A 57 1.71 3.34 -11.89
N PHE A 58 2.10 2.61 -12.95
CA PHE A 58 3.48 2.55 -13.45
C PHE A 58 3.63 3.13 -14.89
N GLU A 59 2.54 3.53 -15.53
CA GLU A 59 2.51 4.13 -16.88
C GLU A 59 2.17 5.64 -16.88
N ASP A 60 1.65 6.19 -15.77
CA ASP A 60 1.45 7.63 -15.49
C ASP A 60 2.78 8.32 -15.09
#